data_AF-A0A1S3J7N0-F1
#
_entry.id   AF-A0A1S3J7N0-F1
#
_cell.length_a   1.000
_cell.length_b   1.000
_cell.length_c   1.000
_cell.angle_alpha   90.00
_cell.angle_beta   90.00
_cell.angle_gamma   90.00
#
_symmetry.space_group_name_H-M   'P 1'
#
loop_
_entity.id
_entity.type
_entity.pdbx_description
1 polymer ?
#
loop_
_entity_poly.entity_id
_entity_poly.type
_entity_poly.pdbx_seq_one_letter_code
_entity_poly.pdbx_strand_id
1 'polypeptide(L)'
;MGPVKYLHFGGSSYGVDMRAEVGLLSRNILIKGEMEPSCYGENFCQFFDYDTFGGHLRVLKGFKSVHLSGIEVYNMGQQILGSYPIHFHICGDVDELGGYTNPTWVKDLSIHHCFSRCVTIHATNGLLVHSVVGYDTLGHCFFLEDGNEQRNTLDHNLGLLTKPGTLLPSDRDTNMCENMLDNVIPGYKPSSGECNGVSTFWIAHPNNTFTNNAAAGSDSTAYWFAFYREPTGPSAGTLPERHGERTAIKKFYNNRAHSNPRRAALMLDDGVKITQSTESDPAEYLSIQASARHAPHVDADTDKPRATSLIERFTAFKAANWGIWARGGDITIKDSWFADVTEGIILASEGRTPFDPGSHQEVINTVFVGESENRGTKNLGTDNPNWAEGFDGKMRNFPNKKVEPRRGMVVYDGPISVERCQFKRYVSQYNKATAAIGFLLENKFQIAPTSRFIEASFDDVTRRAWLHRIPTGYISTKPDGDGDKTQIFHDADGSVSGYTDSYVIRADNYLLRHDGCVEKPEWNCVVCKGSYSQMWVIPISDNLIMSMTRTDHPDKPLELENQSGGTSASKWKKYQPSMLIGQTYIIHWSDTAPETISLHLMNFNRWSISY
;
A
#
# COMPACT_ATOMS: atom_id res chain seq x y z
N MET A 1 10.78 30.30 -24.84
CA MET A 1 10.50 29.00 -24.17
C MET A 1 11.64 28.06 -24.54
N GLY A 2 12.29 27.44 -23.57
CA GLY A 2 13.37 26.47 -23.84
C GLY A 2 12.82 25.20 -24.51
N PRO A 3 13.67 24.43 -25.23
CA PRO A 3 13.26 23.16 -25.82
C PRO A 3 12.88 22.16 -24.72
N VAL A 4 11.76 21.46 -24.91
CA VAL A 4 11.30 20.41 -24.00
C VAL A 4 12.23 19.20 -24.12
N LYS A 5 12.85 18.79 -23.01
CA LYS A 5 13.79 17.65 -22.98
C LYS A 5 13.09 16.30 -23.04
N TYR A 6 11.86 16.20 -22.53
CA TYR A 6 11.09 14.95 -22.43
C TYR A 6 9.63 15.15 -22.86
N LEU A 7 9.10 14.20 -23.63
CA LEU A 7 7.69 14.22 -24.00
C LEU A 7 6.83 13.74 -22.83
N HIS A 8 5.71 14.43 -22.61
CA HIS A 8 4.70 14.07 -21.61
C HIS A 8 3.33 13.90 -22.27
N PHE A 9 2.50 13.05 -21.66
CA PHE A 9 1.11 12.93 -22.07
C PHE A 9 0.31 14.18 -21.65
N GLY A 10 -0.49 14.71 -22.57
CA GLY A 10 -1.14 16.01 -22.42
C GLY A 10 -2.66 15.97 -22.25
N GLY A 11 -3.23 14.82 -21.88
CA GLY A 11 -4.69 14.66 -21.83
C GLY A 11 -5.20 13.67 -20.78
N SER A 12 -6.48 13.34 -20.92
CA SER A 12 -7.16 12.31 -20.15
C SER A 12 -7.42 11.08 -21.00
N SER A 13 -7.30 9.88 -20.42
CA SER A 13 -7.59 8.60 -21.08
C SER A 13 -8.66 7.87 -20.27
N TYR A 14 -9.80 7.54 -20.89
CA TYR A 14 -10.93 6.84 -20.25
C TYR A 14 -11.42 7.50 -18.94
N GLY A 15 -11.35 8.82 -18.83
CA GLY A 15 -11.73 9.58 -17.64
C GLY A 15 -10.61 9.76 -16.61
N VAL A 16 -9.45 9.14 -16.81
CA VAL A 16 -8.26 9.35 -15.95
C VAL A 16 -7.45 10.51 -16.52
N ASP A 17 -7.32 11.60 -15.75
CA ASP A 17 -6.46 12.72 -16.12
C ASP A 17 -4.99 12.37 -15.85
N MET A 18 -4.19 12.35 -16.92
CA MET A 18 -2.78 11.93 -16.90
C MET A 18 -1.87 13.04 -17.44
N ARG A 19 -2.34 14.29 -17.42
CA ARG A 19 -1.52 15.46 -17.77
C ARG A 19 -0.33 15.58 -16.82
N ALA A 20 0.78 16.08 -17.36
CA ALA A 20 2.01 16.28 -16.61
C ALA A 20 1.84 17.28 -15.46
N GLU A 21 2.52 16.98 -14.34
CA GLU A 21 2.70 17.94 -13.26
C GLU A 21 3.71 19.02 -13.67
N VAL A 22 3.44 20.27 -13.29
CA VAL A 22 4.30 21.42 -13.60
C VAL A 22 4.61 22.17 -12.31
N GLY A 23 5.89 22.15 -11.91
CA GLY A 23 6.39 22.89 -10.76
C GLY A 23 7.30 24.04 -11.18
N LEU A 24 7.13 25.22 -10.56
CA LEU A 24 8.08 26.32 -10.69
C LEU A 24 9.22 26.12 -9.69
N LEU A 25 10.46 25.98 -10.16
CA LEU A 25 11.62 25.76 -9.29
C LEU A 25 12.31 27.07 -8.87
N SER A 26 12.39 28.04 -9.78
CA SER A 26 13.09 29.30 -9.51
C SER A 26 12.24 30.28 -8.71
N ARG A 27 12.82 30.92 -7.69
CA ARG A 27 12.20 32.04 -6.94
C ARG A 27 13.18 33.21 -6.80
N ASN A 28 12.66 34.36 -6.36
CA ASN A 28 13.48 35.58 -6.19
C ASN A 28 14.35 35.56 -4.93
N ILE A 29 14.02 34.70 -3.95
CA ILE A 29 14.78 34.53 -2.71
C ILE A 29 15.38 33.13 -2.74
N LEU A 30 16.70 33.03 -2.84
CA LEU A 30 17.43 31.76 -2.84
C LEU A 30 18.16 31.56 -1.51
N ILE A 31 17.81 30.49 -0.80
CA ILE A 31 18.56 29.98 0.35
C ILE A 31 19.30 28.72 -0.11
N LYS A 32 20.63 28.73 -0.07
CA LYS A 32 21.43 27.59 -0.50
C LYS A 32 22.62 27.28 0.40
N GLY A 33 22.97 26.00 0.47
CA GLY A 33 24.25 25.55 0.99
C GLY A 33 25.39 25.83 0.02
N GLU A 34 26.56 26.14 0.56
CA GLU A 34 27.83 26.08 -0.16
C GLU A 34 28.29 24.62 -0.21
N MET A 35 28.78 24.18 -1.37
CA MET A 35 29.09 22.77 -1.63
C MET A 35 30.52 22.59 -2.08
N GLU A 36 31.12 21.50 -1.65
CA GLU A 36 32.39 21.04 -2.21
C GLU A 36 32.20 20.39 -3.60
N PRO A 37 33.24 20.36 -4.46
CA PRO A 37 33.15 19.78 -5.80
C PRO A 37 32.86 18.28 -5.85
N SER A 38 33.13 17.56 -4.77
CA SER A 38 32.96 16.11 -4.65
C SER A 38 32.67 15.72 -3.21
N CYS A 39 32.19 14.49 -2.99
CA CYS A 39 32.10 13.94 -1.64
C CYS A 39 33.49 13.89 -0.96
N TYR A 40 33.54 14.07 0.36
CA TYR A 40 34.77 14.13 1.16
C TYR A 40 34.57 13.63 2.59
N GLY A 41 35.68 13.32 3.28
CA GLY A 41 35.70 13.05 4.72
C GLY A 41 34.91 11.80 5.14
N GLU A 42 34.22 11.90 6.28
CA GLU A 42 33.34 10.86 6.83
C GLU A 42 31.90 10.94 6.29
N ASN A 43 31.67 11.73 5.24
CA ASN A 43 30.38 11.70 4.54
C ASN A 43 30.19 10.34 3.85
N PHE A 44 28.95 10.05 3.44
CA PHE A 44 28.55 8.76 2.85
C PHE A 44 29.04 8.57 1.39
N CYS A 45 30.33 8.77 1.13
CA CYS A 45 30.93 8.77 -0.22
C CYS A 45 30.91 7.41 -0.91
N GLN A 46 30.69 6.33 -0.15
CA GLN A 46 30.42 5.01 -0.68
C GLN A 46 29.04 4.89 -1.36
N PHE A 47 28.14 5.83 -1.09
CA PHE A 47 26.78 5.86 -1.65
C PHE A 47 26.50 7.10 -2.51
N PHE A 48 27.18 8.21 -2.25
CA PHE A 48 27.01 9.47 -2.98
C PHE A 48 28.36 9.99 -3.50
N ASP A 49 28.47 10.25 -4.80
CA ASP A 49 29.67 10.79 -5.44
C ASP A 49 29.77 12.33 -5.36
N TYR A 50 28.77 12.97 -4.75
CA TYR A 50 28.67 14.41 -4.52
C TYR A 50 28.59 14.74 -3.03
N ASP A 51 28.88 15.99 -2.69
CA ASP A 51 28.76 16.50 -1.33
C ASP A 51 27.29 16.53 -0.89
N THR A 52 27.02 15.94 0.28
CA THR A 52 25.70 15.89 0.90
C THR A 52 25.59 16.76 2.16
N PHE A 53 26.54 17.66 2.40
CA PHE A 53 26.59 18.52 3.58
C PHE A 53 26.06 19.93 3.29
N GLY A 54 24.76 20.04 2.98
CA GLY A 54 24.10 21.32 2.71
C GLY A 54 23.81 22.15 3.97
N GLY A 55 23.24 23.35 3.79
CA GLY A 55 22.70 24.14 4.90
C GLY A 55 21.38 23.57 5.44
N HIS A 56 20.91 24.02 6.61
CA HIS A 56 19.62 23.57 7.18
C HIS A 56 18.84 24.72 7.82
N LEU A 57 17.52 24.61 7.90
CA LEU A 57 16.66 25.57 8.61
C LEU A 57 15.84 24.82 9.66
N ARG A 58 15.99 25.23 10.92
CA ARG A 58 15.24 24.67 12.05
C ARG A 58 14.45 25.75 12.78
N VAL A 59 13.14 25.54 12.85
CA VAL A 59 12.21 26.32 13.67
C VAL A 59 12.02 25.59 14.99
N LEU A 60 12.24 26.29 16.10
CA LEU A 60 12.13 25.77 17.46
C LEU A 60 10.92 26.39 18.16
N LYS A 61 10.39 25.69 19.16
CA LYS A 61 9.33 26.20 20.05
C LYS A 61 9.65 27.59 20.62
N GLY A 62 8.61 28.40 20.80
CA GLY A 62 8.70 29.72 21.45
C GLY A 62 8.86 30.90 20.49
N PHE A 63 8.76 30.67 19.18
CA PHE A 63 8.67 31.76 18.21
C PHE A 63 7.36 32.54 18.38
N LYS A 64 7.39 33.84 18.09
CA LYS A 64 6.18 34.68 18.09
C LYS A 64 5.36 34.52 16.81
N SER A 65 6.04 34.42 15.66
CA SER A 65 5.43 34.27 14.34
C SER A 65 6.47 33.72 13.37
N VAL A 66 6.12 32.69 12.59
CA VAL A 66 6.96 32.16 11.50
C VAL A 66 6.08 31.93 10.28
N HIS A 67 6.50 32.48 9.14
CA HIS A 67 5.77 32.40 7.88
C HIS A 67 6.78 32.41 6.74
N LEU A 68 6.87 31.32 5.97
CA LEU A 68 7.84 31.17 4.89
C LEU A 68 7.11 31.22 3.54
N SER A 69 7.41 32.21 2.68
CA SER A 69 6.76 32.37 1.37
C SER A 69 7.72 32.68 0.23
N GLY A 70 7.54 32.04 -0.93
CA GLY A 70 8.19 32.44 -2.17
C GLY A 70 9.70 32.25 -2.18
N ILE A 71 10.20 31.24 -1.47
CA ILE A 71 11.62 30.93 -1.30
C ILE A 71 12.01 29.72 -2.14
N GLU A 72 13.15 29.82 -2.81
CA GLU A 72 13.89 28.71 -3.42
C GLU A 72 14.91 28.18 -2.41
N VAL A 73 14.90 26.87 -2.20
CA VAL A 73 15.74 26.17 -1.23
C VAL A 73 16.53 25.12 -2.00
N TYR A 74 17.85 25.30 -2.08
CA TYR A 74 18.73 24.54 -2.98
C TYR A 74 20.00 24.07 -2.27
N ASN A 75 20.47 22.84 -2.50
CA ASN A 75 21.65 22.31 -1.81
C ASN A 75 21.54 22.42 -0.27
N MET A 76 20.35 22.15 0.26
CA MET A 76 20.07 22.18 1.70
C MET A 76 19.77 20.76 2.20
N GLY A 77 19.76 20.58 3.50
CA GLY A 77 19.69 19.28 4.14
C GLY A 77 21.06 18.59 4.20
N GLN A 78 21.19 17.66 5.13
CA GLN A 78 22.36 16.81 5.30
C GLN A 78 21.93 15.36 5.55
N GLN A 79 22.83 14.41 5.25
CA GLN A 79 22.69 13.02 5.71
C GLN A 79 23.06 12.87 7.21
N ILE A 80 22.66 13.86 8.03
CA ILE A 80 22.78 13.90 9.48
C ILE A 80 21.38 14.16 10.06
N LEU A 81 20.96 13.33 11.01
CA LEU A 81 19.61 13.42 11.59
C LEU A 81 19.32 14.81 12.17
N GLY A 82 18.13 15.33 11.87
CA GLY A 82 17.67 16.65 12.30
C GLY A 82 18.18 17.84 11.46
N SER A 83 19.02 17.62 10.45
CA SER A 83 19.53 18.66 9.55
C SER A 83 18.78 18.66 8.21
N TYR A 84 17.61 19.33 8.18
CA TYR A 84 16.72 19.33 7.00
C TYR A 84 16.57 20.74 6.38
N PRO A 85 16.19 20.84 5.10
CA PRO A 85 15.95 22.10 4.39
C PRO A 85 14.95 22.98 5.10
N ILE A 86 13.83 22.39 5.57
CA ILE A 86 12.80 23.04 6.39
C ILE A 86 12.38 22.08 7.50
N HIS A 87 12.71 22.40 8.74
CA HIS A 87 12.44 21.56 9.91
C HIS A 87 11.65 22.33 10.99
N PHE A 88 10.40 21.95 11.23
CA PHE A 88 9.65 22.38 12.41
C PHE A 88 9.87 21.36 13.52
N HIS A 89 10.73 21.71 14.47
CA HIS A 89 11.23 20.78 15.49
C HIS A 89 10.56 21.06 16.83
N ILE A 90 9.65 20.17 17.23
CA ILE A 90 8.96 20.16 18.52
C ILE A 90 8.30 21.51 18.83
N CYS A 91 7.62 22.10 17.85
CA CYS A 91 6.99 23.41 18.00
C CYS A 91 5.70 23.34 18.84
N GLY A 92 5.12 22.15 19.02
CA GLY A 92 3.81 21.98 19.63
C GLY A 92 2.68 22.45 18.71
N ASP A 93 1.63 23.00 19.27
CA ASP A 93 0.51 23.54 18.49
C ASP A 93 0.89 24.91 17.90
N VAL A 94 0.85 25.03 16.57
CA VAL A 94 1.21 26.26 15.83
C VAL A 94 0.01 26.91 15.12
N ASP A 95 -1.20 26.47 15.49
CA ASP A 95 -2.50 26.98 15.08
C ASP A 95 -3.19 27.75 16.22
N GLU A 96 -4.50 28.00 16.08
CA GLU A 96 -5.31 28.69 17.10
C GLU A 96 -5.31 27.98 18.45
N LEU A 97 -5.16 26.64 18.49
CA LEU A 97 -5.07 25.89 19.76
C LEU A 97 -3.77 26.19 20.51
N GLY A 98 -2.70 26.52 19.78
CA GLY A 98 -1.45 27.02 20.34
C GLY A 98 -1.48 28.49 20.75
N GLY A 99 -2.61 29.18 20.56
CA GLY A 99 -2.75 30.61 20.84
C GLY A 99 -2.28 31.54 19.72
N TYR A 100 -2.02 31.02 18.51
CA TYR A 100 -1.60 31.83 17.37
C TYR A 100 -2.81 32.45 16.67
N THR A 101 -2.93 33.78 16.74
CA THR A 101 -3.95 34.54 15.99
C THR A 101 -3.69 34.55 14.48
N ASN A 102 -2.44 34.32 14.08
CA ASN A 102 -2.04 34.09 12.69
C ASN A 102 -1.25 32.76 12.65
N PRO A 103 -1.94 31.62 12.40
CA PRO A 103 -1.31 30.30 12.36
C PRO A 103 -0.06 30.25 11.49
N THR A 104 0.88 29.38 11.87
CA THR A 104 2.16 29.20 11.16
C THR A 104 1.97 28.49 9.84
N TRP A 105 2.71 28.91 8.81
CA TRP A 105 2.61 28.29 7.49
C TRP A 105 3.89 28.35 6.66
N VAL A 106 3.98 27.43 5.70
CA VAL A 106 4.96 27.36 4.63
C VAL A 106 4.21 27.36 3.30
N LYS A 107 4.45 28.37 2.45
CA LYS A 107 3.68 28.58 1.21
C LYS A 107 4.53 28.90 0.00
N ASP A 108 4.20 28.37 -1.16
CA ASP A 108 4.83 28.77 -2.43
C ASP A 108 6.37 28.60 -2.44
N LEU A 109 6.87 27.55 -1.78
CA LEU A 109 8.28 27.22 -1.76
C LEU A 109 8.66 26.32 -2.92
N SER A 110 9.93 26.39 -3.31
CA SER A 110 10.55 25.49 -4.28
C SER A 110 11.79 24.88 -3.61
N ILE A 111 11.70 23.64 -3.18
CA ILE A 111 12.75 22.90 -2.48
C ILE A 111 13.32 21.87 -3.45
N HIS A 112 14.54 22.03 -3.91
CA HIS A 112 15.08 21.11 -4.91
C HIS A 112 16.57 20.85 -4.82
N HIS A 113 16.99 19.67 -5.29
CA HIS A 113 18.37 19.17 -5.21
C HIS A 113 18.90 19.30 -3.78
N CYS A 114 18.11 18.77 -2.84
CA CYS A 114 18.38 18.83 -1.41
C CYS A 114 18.81 17.46 -0.88
N PHE A 115 19.73 17.46 0.08
CA PHE A 115 20.41 16.28 0.58
C PHE A 115 19.75 15.65 1.80
N SER A 116 18.56 16.09 2.20
CA SER A 116 17.64 15.31 3.04
C SER A 116 16.28 15.98 3.11
N ARG A 117 15.20 15.22 2.92
CA ARG A 117 13.78 15.63 3.02
C ARG A 117 13.42 16.95 2.28
N CYS A 118 12.16 17.34 2.35
CA CYS A 118 11.65 18.63 1.87
C CYS A 118 11.19 19.46 3.07
N VAL A 119 10.07 19.05 3.68
CA VAL A 119 9.51 19.66 4.89
C VAL A 119 9.35 18.57 5.94
N THR A 120 10.04 18.76 7.06
CA THR A 120 9.93 17.88 8.23
C THR A 120 9.06 18.54 9.29
N ILE A 121 8.01 17.82 9.69
CA ILE A 121 7.11 18.18 10.77
C ILE A 121 7.40 17.20 11.91
N HIS A 122 8.02 17.69 12.98
CA HIS A 122 8.41 16.88 14.12
C HIS A 122 7.75 17.42 15.38
N ALA A 123 6.91 16.62 16.05
CA ALA A 123 6.12 17.00 17.24
C ALA A 123 5.48 18.40 17.11
N THR A 124 4.94 18.68 15.92
CA THR A 124 4.36 19.96 15.54
C THR A 124 2.97 19.72 14.96
N ASN A 125 2.00 20.50 15.44
CA ASN A 125 0.58 20.32 15.12
C ASN A 125 -0.02 21.59 14.55
N GLY A 126 -0.97 21.45 13.62
CA GLY A 126 -1.69 22.59 13.05
C GLY A 126 -0.89 23.42 12.03
N LEU A 127 0.24 22.90 11.53
CA LEU A 127 1.01 23.55 10.48
C LEU A 127 0.28 23.49 9.13
N LEU A 128 0.26 24.60 8.39
CA LEU A 128 -0.16 24.63 6.99
C LEU A 128 1.06 24.61 6.05
N VAL A 129 1.13 23.58 5.21
CA VAL A 129 2.10 23.44 4.12
C VAL A 129 1.33 23.48 2.80
N HIS A 130 1.52 24.53 2.02
CA HIS A 130 0.69 24.76 0.83
C HIS A 130 1.48 25.22 -0.40
N SER A 131 1.17 24.66 -1.57
CA SER A 131 1.84 25.05 -2.83
C SER A 131 3.37 24.92 -2.77
N VAL A 132 3.87 23.90 -2.06
CA VAL A 132 5.31 23.59 -1.98
C VAL A 132 5.70 22.57 -3.05
N VAL A 133 6.70 22.90 -3.85
CA VAL A 133 7.33 21.98 -4.80
C VAL A 133 8.58 21.37 -4.15
N GLY A 134 8.62 20.05 -4.01
CA GLY A 134 9.80 19.27 -3.71
C GLY A 134 10.30 18.57 -4.98
N TYR A 135 11.56 18.76 -5.39
CA TYR A 135 12.12 18.10 -6.57
C TYR A 135 13.54 17.60 -6.34
N ASP A 136 13.80 16.32 -6.62
CA ASP A 136 15.14 15.73 -6.52
C ASP A 136 15.71 15.84 -5.10
N THR A 137 15.11 15.11 -4.16
CA THR A 137 15.46 15.15 -2.72
C THR A 137 15.77 13.77 -2.19
N LEU A 138 16.73 13.66 -1.26
CA LEU A 138 17.07 12.41 -0.57
C LEU A 138 16.17 12.14 0.64
N GLY A 139 15.75 10.90 0.87
CA GLY A 139 14.86 10.50 1.97
C GLY A 139 13.42 10.99 1.79
N HIS A 140 12.53 10.64 2.73
CA HIS A 140 11.12 11.05 2.67
C HIS A 140 10.96 12.58 2.53
N CYS A 141 10.22 13.06 1.53
CA CYS A 141 10.14 14.49 1.20
C CYS A 141 9.29 15.28 2.21
N PHE A 142 7.97 15.04 2.26
CA PHE A 142 7.10 15.55 3.32
C PHE A 142 7.02 14.51 4.43
N PHE A 143 7.60 14.81 5.58
CA PHE A 143 7.88 13.81 6.62
C PHE A 143 7.30 14.23 7.96
N LEU A 144 6.36 13.40 8.47
CA LEU A 144 5.88 13.46 9.85
C LEU A 144 6.70 12.45 10.66
N GLU A 145 7.43 12.92 11.66
CA GLU A 145 8.60 12.20 12.18
C GLU A 145 8.26 11.14 13.23
N ASP A 146 7.52 11.52 14.28
CA ASP A 146 7.41 10.74 15.50
C ASP A 146 6.04 10.07 15.71
N GLY A 147 5.04 10.36 14.88
CA GLY A 147 3.71 9.73 14.99
C GLY A 147 2.79 10.40 16.00
N ASN A 148 3.10 11.62 16.46
CA ASN A 148 2.19 12.45 17.26
C ASN A 148 1.80 13.77 16.55
N GLU A 149 2.27 14.00 15.33
CA GLU A 149 2.02 15.21 14.55
C GLU A 149 0.60 15.18 13.97
N GLN A 150 -0.25 16.08 14.42
CA GLN A 150 -1.68 16.09 14.14
C GLN A 150 -2.17 17.45 13.67
N ARG A 151 -3.34 17.44 13.02
CA ARG A 151 -4.06 18.62 12.51
C ARG A 151 -3.27 19.45 11.50
N ASN A 152 -2.15 18.94 11.00
CA ASN A 152 -1.41 19.59 9.93
C ASN A 152 -2.22 19.49 8.63
N THR A 153 -2.08 20.51 7.79
CA THR A 153 -2.73 20.58 6.47
C THR A 153 -1.66 20.67 5.40
N LEU A 154 -1.60 19.66 4.55
CA LEU A 154 -0.76 19.61 3.37
C LEU A 154 -1.68 19.72 2.15
N ASP A 155 -1.70 20.91 1.53
CA ASP A 155 -2.60 21.20 0.41
C ASP A 155 -1.84 21.68 -0.84
N HIS A 156 -2.17 21.14 -2.00
CA HIS A 156 -1.59 21.57 -3.28
C HIS A 156 -0.06 21.47 -3.36
N ASN A 157 0.54 20.49 -2.67
CA ASN A 157 1.98 20.26 -2.73
C ASN A 157 2.34 19.28 -3.85
N LEU A 158 3.50 19.50 -4.47
CA LEU A 158 4.02 18.68 -5.55
C LEU A 158 5.36 18.09 -5.14
N GLY A 159 5.46 16.77 -5.01
CA GLY A 159 6.73 16.08 -4.79
C GLY A 159 7.14 15.28 -6.03
N LEU A 160 8.38 15.49 -6.49
CA LEU A 160 8.92 14.90 -7.70
C LEU A 160 10.31 14.30 -7.43
N LEU A 161 10.57 13.09 -7.91
CA LEU A 161 11.88 12.44 -7.80
C LEU A 161 12.39 12.36 -6.34
N THR A 162 11.64 11.66 -5.48
CA THR A 162 12.08 11.38 -4.09
C THR A 162 12.99 10.16 -4.10
N LYS A 163 14.25 10.34 -3.73
CA LYS A 163 15.32 9.33 -3.83
C LYS A 163 15.70 8.77 -2.46
N PRO A 164 16.33 7.59 -2.40
CA PRO A 164 16.86 7.03 -1.16
C PRO A 164 17.88 7.92 -0.44
N GLY A 165 17.93 7.81 0.88
CA GLY A 165 18.87 8.48 1.78
C GLY A 165 19.32 7.53 2.90
N THR A 166 20.27 7.95 3.73
CA THR A 166 20.89 7.11 4.77
C THR A 166 20.34 7.35 6.17
N LEU A 167 19.59 8.43 6.37
CA LEU A 167 19.11 8.92 7.67
C LEU A 167 18.34 7.88 8.50
N LEU A 168 17.29 7.28 7.93
CA LEU A 168 16.52 6.22 8.58
C LEU A 168 16.60 4.93 7.76
N PRO A 169 16.44 3.74 8.37
CA PRO A 169 16.31 2.50 7.60
C PRO A 169 15.22 2.59 6.51
N SER A 170 14.10 3.25 6.80
CA SER A 170 13.03 3.50 5.82
C SER A 170 13.45 4.40 4.66
N ASP A 171 14.44 5.27 4.82
CA ASP A 171 14.98 6.10 3.73
C ASP A 171 15.93 5.30 2.80
N ARG A 172 16.45 4.16 3.26
CA ARG A 172 17.53 3.44 2.57
C ARG A 172 17.01 2.59 1.42
N ASP A 173 17.81 2.53 0.35
CA ASP A 173 17.65 1.49 -0.66
C ASP A 173 18.25 0.16 -0.19
N THR A 174 18.18 -0.86 -1.04
CA THR A 174 18.69 -2.19 -0.73
C THR A 174 20.21 -2.19 -0.49
N ASN A 175 20.97 -1.40 -1.25
CA ASN A 175 22.42 -1.36 -1.09
C ASN A 175 22.81 -0.72 0.26
N MET A 176 22.19 0.42 0.61
CA MET A 176 22.41 1.07 1.90
C MET A 176 21.94 0.18 3.06
N CYS A 177 20.79 -0.47 2.92
CA CYS A 177 20.22 -1.36 3.94
C CYS A 177 21.15 -2.53 4.29
N GLU A 178 21.78 -3.14 3.28
CA GLU A 178 22.64 -4.30 3.44
C GLU A 178 24.05 -3.97 3.95
N ASN A 179 24.48 -2.72 3.85
CA ASN A 179 25.85 -2.30 4.16
C ASN A 179 25.97 -1.35 5.37
N MET A 180 24.88 -0.68 5.79
CA MET A 180 24.86 0.15 6.99
C MET A 180 24.44 -0.68 8.20
N LEU A 181 25.42 -1.25 8.91
CA LEU A 181 25.19 -2.25 9.96
C LEU A 181 25.50 -1.77 11.39
N ASP A 182 25.83 -0.49 11.57
CA ASP A 182 26.30 0.05 12.86
C ASP A 182 25.24 -0.05 13.98
N ASN A 183 23.96 -0.12 13.61
CA ASN A 183 22.82 -0.09 14.54
C ASN A 183 22.07 -1.43 14.63
N VAL A 184 22.67 -2.53 14.14
CA VAL A 184 22.12 -3.89 14.28
C VAL A 184 23.04 -4.78 15.10
N ILE A 185 22.56 -5.94 15.53
CA ILE A 185 23.42 -6.90 16.24
C ILE A 185 24.53 -7.44 15.33
N PRO A 186 25.72 -7.76 15.86
CA PRO A 186 26.79 -8.38 15.07
C PRO A 186 26.34 -9.65 14.35
N GLY A 187 26.64 -9.73 13.05
CA GLY A 187 26.30 -10.88 12.20
C GLY A 187 24.89 -10.86 11.60
N TYR A 188 24.04 -9.90 11.97
CA TYR A 188 22.76 -9.69 11.29
C TYR A 188 22.93 -8.90 10.00
N LYS A 189 22.19 -9.31 8.95
CA LYS A 189 22.10 -8.59 7.69
C LYS A 189 20.63 -8.24 7.44
N PRO A 190 20.26 -6.95 7.47
CA PRO A 190 18.89 -6.51 7.19
C PRO A 190 18.42 -6.97 5.81
N SER A 191 17.14 -7.32 5.73
CA SER A 191 16.49 -7.59 4.46
C SER A 191 16.02 -6.30 3.79
N SER A 192 15.90 -6.33 2.47
CA SER A 192 15.36 -5.21 1.69
C SER A 192 13.95 -4.75 2.15
N GLY A 193 13.18 -5.60 2.81
CA GLY A 193 11.83 -5.28 3.32
C GLY A 193 11.82 -4.45 4.61
N GLU A 194 12.93 -4.47 5.36
CA GLU A 194 13.13 -3.60 6.55
C GLU A 194 13.48 -2.15 6.17
N CYS A 195 13.81 -1.94 4.89
CA CYS A 195 14.13 -0.67 4.27
C CYS A 195 13.23 -0.44 3.04
N ASN A 196 13.74 0.25 2.01
CA ASN A 196 13.00 0.59 0.78
C ASN A 196 11.65 1.28 1.08
N GLY A 197 11.66 2.17 2.07
CA GLY A 197 10.51 2.89 2.58
C GLY A 197 10.24 4.24 1.93
N VAL A 198 11.17 4.72 1.11
CA VAL A 198 11.24 6.10 0.62
C VAL A 198 9.90 6.56 0.09
N SER A 199 9.44 7.68 0.64
CA SER A 199 8.08 8.17 0.39
C SER A 199 8.06 9.65 0.12
N THR A 200 7.31 10.08 -0.89
CA THR A 200 7.11 11.52 -1.08
C THR A 200 6.34 12.12 0.09
N PHE A 201 5.31 11.43 0.57
CA PHE A 201 4.56 11.77 1.77
C PHE A 201 4.64 10.60 2.76
N TRP A 202 5.44 10.75 3.80
CA TRP A 202 5.51 9.82 4.93
C TRP A 202 4.65 10.34 6.07
N ILE A 203 3.63 9.56 6.43
CA ILE A 203 2.51 9.99 7.25
C ILE A 203 2.44 9.08 8.48
N ALA A 204 3.14 9.49 9.56
CA ALA A 204 3.21 8.70 10.79
C ALA A 204 1.92 8.74 11.64
N HIS A 205 1.03 9.73 11.41
CA HIS A 205 -0.27 9.84 12.09
C HIS A 205 -1.40 10.27 11.13
N PRO A 206 -2.57 9.60 11.14
CA PRO A 206 -3.64 9.82 10.15
C PRO A 206 -4.50 11.06 10.39
N ASN A 207 -4.46 11.66 11.58
CA ASN A 207 -5.21 12.88 11.92
C ASN A 207 -4.63 14.14 11.26
N ASN A 208 -4.41 14.12 9.95
CA ASN A 208 -3.88 15.22 9.13
C ASN A 208 -4.68 15.34 7.83
N THR A 209 -4.64 16.51 7.22
CA THR A 209 -5.38 16.81 5.98
C THR A 209 -4.43 16.81 4.79
N PHE A 210 -4.70 15.96 3.81
CA PHE A 210 -3.97 15.89 2.54
C PHE A 210 -4.93 16.16 1.39
N THR A 211 -4.82 17.31 0.75
CA THR A 211 -5.70 17.70 -0.36
C THR A 211 -4.94 18.21 -1.56
N ASN A 212 -5.39 17.86 -2.77
CA ASN A 212 -4.86 18.41 -4.03
C ASN A 212 -3.35 18.20 -4.23
N ASN A 213 -2.72 17.27 -3.52
CA ASN A 213 -1.28 17.02 -3.65
C ASN A 213 -1.01 16.10 -4.84
N ALA A 214 0.18 16.22 -5.40
CA ALA A 214 0.70 15.30 -6.41
C ALA A 214 2.06 14.76 -5.98
N ALA A 215 2.24 13.45 -6.12
CA ALA A 215 3.52 12.78 -5.95
C ALA A 215 3.88 12.06 -7.25
N ALA A 216 5.06 12.32 -7.81
CA ALA A 216 5.53 11.55 -8.95
C ALA A 216 7.01 11.16 -8.88
N GLY A 217 7.31 9.90 -9.24
CA GLY A 217 8.69 9.43 -9.24
C GLY A 217 9.29 9.29 -7.85
N SER A 218 8.48 8.98 -6.83
CA SER A 218 9.02 8.46 -5.57
C SER A 218 9.67 7.10 -5.83
N ASP A 219 10.87 6.85 -5.30
CA ASP A 219 11.58 5.58 -5.52
C ASP A 219 10.74 4.38 -5.05
N SER A 220 10.06 4.47 -3.91
CA SER A 220 9.24 3.38 -3.37
C SER A 220 7.73 3.68 -3.38
N THR A 221 7.26 4.53 -2.48
CA THR A 221 5.83 4.80 -2.26
C THR A 221 5.52 6.28 -2.44
N ALA A 222 4.39 6.69 -3.02
CA ALA A 222 4.05 8.12 -3.09
C ALA A 222 3.51 8.62 -1.74
N TYR A 223 2.43 8.01 -1.27
CA TYR A 223 1.83 8.30 0.04
C TYR A 223 1.90 7.05 0.91
N TRP A 224 2.52 7.14 2.07
CA TRP A 224 2.57 6.03 3.02
C TRP A 224 2.05 6.48 4.38
N PHE A 225 0.89 5.96 4.77
CA PHE A 225 0.42 5.95 6.15
C PHE A 225 1.11 4.80 6.89
N ALA A 226 2.28 5.09 7.46
CA ALA A 226 3.07 4.14 8.23
C ALA A 226 2.76 4.38 9.72
N PHE A 227 1.91 3.53 10.31
CA PHE A 227 1.42 3.79 11.65
C PHE A 227 2.44 3.38 12.69
N TYR A 228 2.79 4.31 13.57
CA TYR A 228 3.68 4.00 14.67
C TYR A 228 2.83 3.42 15.80
N ARG A 229 3.27 2.27 16.35
CA ARG A 229 2.57 1.63 17.46
C ARG A 229 2.47 2.55 18.67
N GLU A 230 3.45 3.39 18.90
CA GLU A 230 3.38 4.53 19.82
C GLU A 230 4.32 5.61 19.31
N PRO A 231 4.16 6.88 19.74
CA PRO A 231 5.07 7.92 19.33
C PRO A 231 6.53 7.61 19.66
N THR A 232 7.45 7.94 18.76
CA THR A 232 8.88 7.64 18.89
C THR A 232 9.68 8.83 19.40
N GLY A 233 10.99 8.65 19.54
CA GLY A 233 11.92 9.77 19.75
C GLY A 233 11.57 10.69 20.93
N PRO A 234 11.78 12.01 20.80
CA PRO A 234 11.37 13.00 21.79
C PRO A 234 9.87 13.05 22.11
N SER A 235 9.03 12.41 21.29
CA SER A 235 7.58 12.35 21.47
C SER A 235 7.09 11.13 22.24
N ALA A 236 7.98 10.23 22.67
CA ALA A 236 7.61 9.01 23.39
C ALA A 236 6.70 9.30 24.59
N GLY A 237 5.60 8.54 24.69
CA GLY A 237 4.60 8.69 25.76
C GLY A 237 3.62 9.86 25.61
N THR A 238 3.65 10.62 24.50
CA THR A 238 2.71 11.74 24.28
C THR A 238 1.32 11.30 23.84
N LEU A 239 1.17 10.07 23.33
CA LEU A 239 -0.11 9.45 23.00
C LEU A 239 -0.15 8.01 23.52
N PRO A 240 -1.35 7.45 23.78
CA PRO A 240 -1.51 6.05 24.12
C PRO A 240 -0.97 5.11 23.02
N GLU A 241 -0.66 3.87 23.42
CA GLU A 241 -0.33 2.81 22.49
C GLU A 241 -1.45 2.61 21.46
N ARG A 242 -1.07 2.42 20.20
CA ARG A 242 -1.91 2.25 19.00
C ARG A 242 -2.86 3.40 18.71
N HIS A 243 -2.65 4.57 19.31
CA HIS A 243 -3.53 5.72 19.08
C HIS A 243 -3.58 6.12 17.59
N GLY A 244 -2.43 6.16 16.92
CA GLY A 244 -2.34 6.45 15.49
C GLY A 244 -3.08 5.41 14.64
N GLU A 245 -2.84 4.12 14.90
CA GLU A 245 -3.52 2.99 14.23
C GLU A 245 -5.05 3.05 14.38
N ARG A 246 -5.55 3.59 15.49
CA ARG A 246 -6.98 3.64 15.80
C ARG A 246 -7.66 4.94 15.42
N THR A 247 -6.93 5.90 14.90
CA THR A 247 -7.47 7.21 14.52
C THR A 247 -7.86 7.20 13.05
N ALA A 248 -9.11 7.56 12.72
CA ALA A 248 -9.51 7.70 11.33
C ALA A 248 -8.68 8.75 10.58
N ILE A 249 -8.47 8.56 9.27
CA ILE A 249 -7.85 9.56 8.41
C ILE A 249 -8.74 10.81 8.43
N LYS A 250 -8.17 11.95 8.84
CA LYS A 250 -8.92 13.19 8.95
C LYS A 250 -9.47 13.63 7.60
N LYS A 251 -8.61 13.70 6.57
CA LYS A 251 -9.03 13.97 5.19
C LYS A 251 -7.95 13.59 4.18
N PHE A 252 -8.31 12.77 3.19
CA PHE A 252 -7.48 12.47 2.02
C PHE A 252 -8.33 12.63 0.76
N TYR A 253 -8.16 13.75 0.05
CA TYR A 253 -9.06 14.14 -1.04
C TYR A 253 -8.33 14.72 -2.25
N ASN A 254 -8.66 14.22 -3.44
CA ASN A 254 -8.14 14.76 -4.72
C ASN A 254 -6.60 14.76 -4.81
N ASN A 255 -5.96 13.74 -4.24
CA ASN A 255 -4.50 13.55 -4.37
C ASN A 255 -4.19 12.67 -5.60
N ARG A 256 -2.98 12.83 -6.14
CA ARG A 256 -2.51 12.09 -7.30
C ARG A 256 -1.14 11.46 -7.06
N ALA A 257 -0.93 10.25 -7.54
CA ALA A 257 0.34 9.55 -7.48
C ALA A 257 0.70 8.90 -8.82
N HIS A 258 1.91 9.10 -9.35
CA HIS A 258 2.30 8.39 -10.57
C HIS A 258 3.80 8.20 -10.79
N SER A 259 4.16 7.32 -11.73
CA SER A 259 5.56 7.02 -12.07
C SER A 259 6.35 6.42 -10.89
N ASN A 260 5.70 5.62 -10.06
CA ASN A 260 6.33 4.97 -8.89
C ASN A 260 6.88 3.59 -9.31
N PRO A 261 8.20 3.37 -9.26
CA PRO A 261 8.83 2.20 -9.89
C PRO A 261 8.90 0.96 -9.01
N ARG A 262 8.59 1.02 -7.71
CA ARG A 262 8.74 -0.13 -6.79
C ARG A 262 7.46 -0.57 -6.08
N ARG A 263 6.95 0.19 -5.11
CA ARG A 263 5.99 -0.34 -4.12
C ARG A 263 4.55 0.07 -4.36
N ALA A 264 4.17 1.32 -4.07
CA ALA A 264 2.77 1.71 -4.15
C ALA A 264 2.56 3.18 -4.52
N ALA A 265 1.40 3.49 -5.09
CA ALA A 265 0.94 4.87 -5.18
C ALA A 265 0.43 5.35 -3.81
N LEU A 266 -0.35 4.54 -3.11
CA LEU A 266 -0.77 4.75 -1.72
C LEU A 266 -0.64 3.45 -0.93
N MET A 267 0.00 3.55 0.24
CA MET A 267 0.14 2.46 1.20
C MET A 267 -0.46 2.85 2.54
N LEU A 268 -1.29 1.98 3.09
CA LEU A 268 -1.91 2.07 4.40
C LEU A 268 -1.76 0.70 5.07
N ASP A 269 -0.56 0.42 5.51
CA ASP A 269 -0.13 -0.82 6.17
C ASP A 269 1.29 -0.59 6.68
N ASP A 270 1.78 -1.57 7.44
CA ASP A 270 3.07 -1.55 8.12
C ASP A 270 3.19 -0.39 9.13
N GLY A 271 4.23 -0.53 9.95
CA GLY A 271 4.71 0.50 10.83
C GLY A 271 6.23 0.46 10.83
N VAL A 272 6.79 0.99 11.91
CA VAL A 272 8.22 0.93 12.15
C VAL A 272 8.52 0.18 13.43
N LYS A 273 9.72 -0.39 13.52
CA LYS A 273 10.26 -0.91 14.76
C LYS A 273 10.52 0.24 15.72
N ILE A 274 10.01 0.12 16.94
CA ILE A 274 10.15 1.15 17.98
C ILE A 274 11.04 0.70 19.16
N THR A 275 11.65 -0.47 19.06
CA THR A 275 12.59 -1.00 20.03
C THR A 275 14.00 -1.04 19.45
N GLN A 276 15.01 -1.09 20.32
CA GLN A 276 16.39 -1.29 19.88
C GLN A 276 16.61 -2.70 19.34
N SER A 277 17.65 -2.86 18.52
CA SER A 277 18.07 -4.15 17.99
C SER A 277 18.49 -5.11 19.12
N THR A 278 18.00 -6.35 19.08
CA THR A 278 18.32 -7.44 20.03
C THR A 278 18.46 -8.78 19.31
N GLU A 279 18.94 -9.83 19.99
CA GLU A 279 19.04 -11.17 19.40
C GLU A 279 17.68 -11.74 18.92
N SER A 280 16.58 -11.40 19.61
CA SER A 280 15.24 -11.88 19.26
C SER A 280 14.51 -11.03 18.23
N ASP A 281 14.92 -9.77 18.08
CA ASP A 281 14.44 -8.83 17.06
C ASP A 281 15.65 -8.01 16.60
N PRO A 282 16.38 -8.48 15.57
CA PRO A 282 17.68 -7.94 15.19
C PRO A 282 17.63 -6.74 14.23
N ALA A 283 16.44 -6.38 13.74
CA ALA A 283 16.26 -5.25 12.83
C ALA A 283 16.63 -3.91 13.50
N GLU A 284 17.03 -2.91 12.72
CA GLU A 284 17.38 -1.58 13.24
C GLU A 284 16.15 -0.84 13.79
N TYR A 285 16.35 0.03 14.78
CA TYR A 285 15.30 0.98 15.22
C TYR A 285 14.79 1.81 14.04
N LEU A 286 13.47 1.99 13.92
CA LEU A 286 12.76 2.61 12.80
C LEU A 286 12.85 1.88 11.45
N SER A 287 13.30 0.61 11.44
CA SER A 287 13.08 -0.28 10.28
C SER A 287 11.60 -0.55 10.04
N ILE A 288 11.24 -0.73 8.77
CA ILE A 288 9.87 -1.08 8.39
C ILE A 288 9.55 -2.48 8.93
N GLN A 289 8.41 -2.59 9.58
CA GLN A 289 7.90 -3.85 10.09
C GLN A 289 6.40 -3.97 9.84
N ALA A 290 5.94 -5.20 9.63
CA ALA A 290 4.51 -5.53 9.59
C ALA A 290 3.92 -5.54 11.02
N SER A 291 4.06 -4.42 11.74
CA SER A 291 3.76 -4.29 13.17
C SER A 291 2.44 -3.57 13.46
N ALA A 292 1.94 -2.77 12.51
CA ALA A 292 0.78 -1.93 12.71
C ALA A 292 -0.40 -2.34 11.81
N ARG A 293 -1.62 -2.22 12.33
CA ARG A 293 -2.86 -2.47 11.58
C ARG A 293 -3.86 -1.37 11.86
N HIS A 294 -4.26 -0.65 10.82
CA HIS A 294 -5.25 0.42 10.94
C HIS A 294 -6.56 -0.15 11.49
N ALA A 295 -7.13 0.41 12.54
CA ALA A 295 -8.37 -0.05 13.17
C ALA A 295 -9.14 1.19 13.67
N PRO A 296 -9.64 2.03 12.75
CA PRO A 296 -10.19 3.34 13.08
C PRO A 296 -11.46 3.22 13.92
N HIS A 297 -11.48 3.88 15.07
CA HIS A 297 -12.63 3.94 15.97
C HIS A 297 -12.84 5.36 16.47
N VAL A 298 -14.07 5.67 16.92
CA VAL A 298 -14.37 6.96 17.55
C VAL A 298 -13.43 7.17 18.74
N ASP A 299 -12.79 8.35 18.79
CA ASP A 299 -11.79 8.73 19.80
C ASP A 299 -10.60 7.77 19.93
N ALA A 300 -10.27 7.01 18.87
CA ALA A 300 -9.22 6.00 18.89
C ALA A 300 -9.41 4.90 19.95
N ASP A 301 -10.66 4.61 20.30
CA ASP A 301 -11.06 3.67 21.36
C ASP A 301 -11.82 2.48 20.76
N THR A 302 -11.24 1.28 20.88
CA THR A 302 -11.82 0.04 20.33
C THR A 302 -13.09 -0.43 21.03
N ASP A 303 -13.42 0.13 22.20
CA ASP A 303 -14.70 -0.15 22.88
C ASP A 303 -15.85 0.73 22.34
N LYS A 304 -15.53 1.74 21.52
CA LYS A 304 -16.50 2.61 20.84
C LYS A 304 -16.82 2.09 19.44
N PRO A 305 -17.80 2.65 18.72
CA PRO A 305 -18.06 2.26 17.34
C PRO A 305 -16.86 2.50 16.43
N ARG A 306 -16.72 1.64 15.40
CA ARG A 306 -15.79 1.85 14.29
C ARG A 306 -16.05 3.19 13.60
N ALA A 307 -14.97 3.82 13.16
CA ALA A 307 -14.98 5.00 12.31
C ALA A 307 -14.41 4.62 10.94
N THR A 308 -14.79 5.32 9.88
CA THR A 308 -14.32 4.98 8.53
C THR A 308 -13.20 5.92 8.08
N SER A 309 -12.09 5.36 7.59
CA SER A 309 -11.10 6.13 6.83
C SER A 309 -11.51 6.25 5.37
N LEU A 310 -11.77 7.48 4.91
CA LEU A 310 -12.19 7.77 3.55
C LEU A 310 -11.02 8.25 2.68
N ILE A 311 -10.79 7.54 1.57
CA ILE A 311 -9.90 7.92 0.48
C ILE A 311 -10.79 8.32 -0.71
N GLU A 312 -10.86 9.62 -1.02
CA GLU A 312 -11.79 10.13 -2.03
C GLU A 312 -11.06 10.85 -3.16
N ARG A 313 -11.47 10.57 -4.42
CA ARG A 313 -10.88 11.18 -5.62
C ARG A 313 -9.38 10.97 -5.75
N PHE A 314 -8.88 9.81 -5.36
CA PHE A 314 -7.48 9.47 -5.57
C PHE A 314 -7.24 9.06 -7.03
N THR A 315 -6.20 9.61 -7.65
CA THR A 315 -5.78 9.23 -9.00
C THR A 315 -4.40 8.60 -8.96
N ALA A 316 -4.27 7.35 -9.40
CA ALA A 316 -2.98 6.68 -9.52
C ALA A 316 -2.73 6.18 -10.94
N PHE A 317 -1.53 6.42 -11.47
CA PHE A 317 -1.17 5.84 -12.76
C PHE A 317 0.31 5.53 -12.90
N LYS A 318 0.66 4.64 -13.84
CA LYS A 318 2.06 4.28 -14.12
C LYS A 318 2.81 3.84 -12.85
N ALA A 319 2.16 3.02 -12.02
CA ALA A 319 2.73 2.49 -10.79
C ALA A 319 3.10 1.01 -10.99
N ALA A 320 4.35 0.66 -10.69
CA ALA A 320 4.97 -0.63 -11.00
C ALA A 320 4.31 -1.82 -10.30
N ASN A 321 3.80 -1.62 -9.09
CA ASN A 321 3.22 -2.69 -8.31
C ASN A 321 1.79 -2.32 -7.91
N TRP A 322 1.60 -1.55 -6.84
CA TRP A 322 0.26 -1.27 -6.32
C TRP A 322 -0.23 0.15 -6.60
N GLY A 323 -1.50 0.30 -6.96
CA GLY A 323 -2.19 1.59 -6.90
C GLY A 323 -2.50 1.93 -5.45
N ILE A 324 -3.23 1.05 -4.78
CA ILE A 324 -3.44 1.06 -3.32
C ILE A 324 -3.12 -0.30 -2.73
N TRP A 325 -2.34 -0.30 -1.65
CA TRP A 325 -2.33 -1.40 -0.68
C TRP A 325 -2.87 -0.87 0.65
N ALA A 326 -3.93 -1.47 1.18
CA ALA A 326 -4.46 -1.11 2.48
C ALA A 326 -4.78 -2.35 3.32
N ARG A 327 -4.42 -2.34 4.60
CA ARG A 327 -4.72 -3.37 5.59
C ARG A 327 -5.35 -2.75 6.82
N GLY A 328 -6.36 -3.42 7.39
CA GLY A 328 -6.96 -2.98 8.64
C GLY A 328 -8.48 -3.06 8.67
N GLY A 329 -9.06 -2.18 9.49
CA GLY A 329 -10.49 -2.01 9.71
C GLY A 329 -11.19 -1.26 8.58
N ASP A 330 -12.15 -0.40 8.94
CA ASP A 330 -13.04 0.24 7.98
C ASP A 330 -12.35 1.30 7.10
N ILE A 331 -12.22 0.99 5.81
CA ILE A 331 -11.60 1.84 4.79
C ILE A 331 -12.49 1.88 3.55
N THR A 332 -12.83 3.09 3.10
CA THR A 332 -13.63 3.31 1.89
C THR A 332 -12.80 4.07 0.86
N ILE A 333 -12.66 3.49 -0.33
CA ILE A 333 -12.06 4.13 -1.50
C ILE A 333 -13.19 4.52 -2.44
N LYS A 334 -13.31 5.81 -2.73
CA LYS A 334 -14.49 6.35 -3.42
C LYS A 334 -14.10 7.29 -4.56
N ASP A 335 -14.86 7.22 -5.65
CA ASP A 335 -14.79 8.14 -6.78
C ASP A 335 -13.34 8.30 -7.31
N SER A 336 -12.60 7.20 -7.46
CA SER A 336 -11.15 7.18 -7.71
C SER A 336 -10.79 6.59 -9.09
N TRP A 337 -9.54 6.80 -9.54
CA TRP A 337 -9.10 6.44 -10.90
C TRP A 337 -7.72 5.78 -10.92
N PHE A 338 -7.61 4.66 -11.62
CA PHE A 338 -6.37 3.88 -11.76
C PHE A 338 -6.08 3.61 -13.24
N ALA A 339 -4.87 3.91 -13.72
CA ALA A 339 -4.48 3.63 -15.10
C ALA A 339 -3.03 3.14 -15.25
N ASP A 340 -2.79 2.12 -16.07
CA ASP A 340 -1.46 1.55 -16.26
C ASP A 340 -0.77 1.19 -14.92
N VAL A 341 -1.53 0.54 -14.05
CA VAL A 341 -1.05 0.00 -12.76
C VAL A 341 -1.06 -1.52 -12.86
N THR A 342 -0.03 -2.17 -12.34
CA THR A 342 0.05 -3.64 -12.37
C THR A 342 -1.06 -4.27 -11.53
N GLU A 343 -1.21 -3.85 -10.29
CA GLU A 343 -2.28 -4.25 -9.38
C GLU A 343 -2.97 -2.98 -8.86
N GLY A 344 -4.20 -2.72 -9.29
CA GLY A 344 -4.88 -1.46 -9.01
C GLY A 344 -5.14 -1.23 -7.53
N ILE A 345 -5.96 -2.07 -6.90
CA ILE A 345 -6.25 -2.01 -5.47
C ILE A 345 -6.15 -3.40 -4.84
N ILE A 346 -5.46 -3.49 -3.71
CA ILE A 346 -5.43 -4.64 -2.80
C ILE A 346 -5.92 -4.18 -1.43
N LEU A 347 -6.93 -4.87 -0.91
CA LEU A 347 -7.56 -4.60 0.38
C LEU A 347 -7.46 -5.83 1.27
N ALA A 348 -6.73 -5.71 2.37
CA ALA A 348 -6.56 -6.73 3.39
C ALA A 348 -7.41 -6.37 4.61
N SER A 349 -8.73 -6.47 4.46
CA SER A 349 -9.64 -6.21 5.57
C SER A 349 -9.42 -7.24 6.68
N GLU A 350 -9.28 -6.74 7.90
CA GLU A 350 -9.16 -7.49 9.14
C GLU A 350 -10.52 -7.91 9.70
N GLY A 351 -11.60 -7.90 8.91
CA GLY A 351 -12.99 -8.17 9.35
C GLY A 351 -13.25 -9.56 9.96
N ARG A 352 -12.18 -10.25 10.32
CA ARG A 352 -12.07 -11.53 10.99
C ARG A 352 -11.20 -11.40 12.25
N THR A 353 -11.39 -12.29 13.21
CA THR A 353 -10.49 -12.41 14.37
C THR A 353 -9.03 -12.52 13.93
N PRO A 354 -8.07 -11.90 14.63
CA PRO A 354 -8.21 -11.32 15.96
C PRO A 354 -8.19 -9.79 16.06
N PHE A 355 -7.90 -9.02 15.00
CA PHE A 355 -7.53 -7.60 15.15
C PHE A 355 -8.72 -6.64 15.19
N ASP A 356 -9.64 -6.69 14.21
CA ASP A 356 -10.83 -5.83 14.19
C ASP A 356 -12.05 -6.59 13.61
N PRO A 357 -12.61 -7.55 14.37
CA PRO A 357 -13.69 -8.41 13.89
C PRO A 357 -14.93 -7.63 13.43
N GLY A 358 -15.42 -7.94 12.23
CA GLY A 358 -16.59 -7.30 11.65
C GLY A 358 -16.30 -5.96 10.96
N SER A 359 -15.04 -5.56 10.85
CA SER A 359 -14.64 -4.50 9.93
C SER A 359 -14.85 -4.89 8.46
N HIS A 360 -14.96 -3.89 7.60
CA HIS A 360 -15.29 -4.05 6.18
C HIS A 360 -14.64 -2.96 5.35
N GLN A 361 -14.15 -3.31 4.16
CA GLN A 361 -13.52 -2.33 3.26
C GLN A 361 -14.24 -2.24 1.93
N GLU A 362 -14.30 -1.04 1.36
CA GLU A 362 -15.18 -0.73 0.24
C GLU A 362 -14.44 -0.02 -0.89
N VAL A 363 -14.77 -0.37 -2.12
CA VAL A 363 -14.37 0.35 -3.33
C VAL A 363 -15.63 0.76 -4.08
N ILE A 364 -15.86 2.06 -4.22
CA ILE A 364 -17.11 2.60 -4.75
C ILE A 364 -16.82 3.55 -5.91
N ASN A 365 -17.59 3.45 -7.00
CA ASN A 365 -17.55 4.38 -8.13
C ASN A 365 -16.14 4.61 -8.71
N THR A 366 -15.33 3.54 -8.80
CA THR A 366 -13.93 3.64 -9.19
C THR A 366 -13.70 3.12 -10.61
N VAL A 367 -12.82 3.79 -11.36
CA VAL A 367 -12.45 3.40 -12.73
C VAL A 367 -11.05 2.81 -12.76
N PHE A 368 -10.92 1.64 -13.38
CA PHE A 368 -9.68 0.93 -13.61
C PHE A 368 -9.40 0.81 -15.11
N VAL A 369 -8.20 1.21 -15.54
CA VAL A 369 -7.76 1.18 -16.94
C VAL A 369 -6.47 0.35 -17.04
N GLY A 370 -6.54 -0.84 -17.62
CA GLY A 370 -5.39 -1.73 -17.78
C GLY A 370 -4.33 -1.15 -18.73
N GLU A 371 -4.77 -0.65 -19.88
CA GLU A 371 -3.93 0.02 -20.88
C GLU A 371 -4.54 1.35 -21.32
N SER A 372 -3.94 2.45 -20.89
CA SER A 372 -4.35 3.80 -21.29
C SER A 372 -3.75 4.22 -22.64
N GLU A 373 -4.19 5.35 -23.18
CA GLU A 373 -3.57 6.02 -24.35
C GLU A 373 -2.20 6.65 -24.03
N ASN A 374 -1.86 6.82 -22.75
CA ASN A 374 -0.55 7.27 -22.33
C ASN A 374 0.45 6.11 -22.49
N ARG A 375 1.11 6.04 -23.65
CA ARG A 375 2.14 5.02 -23.92
C ARG A 375 3.45 5.28 -23.18
N GLY A 376 3.65 6.49 -22.64
CA GLY A 376 4.96 6.94 -22.15
C GLY A 376 5.98 7.11 -23.28
N THR A 377 7.23 7.33 -22.90
CA THR A 377 8.33 7.60 -23.83
C THR A 377 9.42 6.55 -23.62
N LYS A 378 10.07 6.10 -24.70
CA LYS A 378 11.22 5.20 -24.61
C LYS A 378 12.37 5.95 -23.91
N ASN A 379 12.87 5.43 -22.80
CA ASN A 379 14.16 5.88 -22.27
C ASN A 379 15.26 5.46 -23.24
N LEU A 380 15.84 6.42 -23.96
CA LEU A 380 16.82 6.16 -25.03
C LEU A 380 18.22 5.76 -24.52
N GLY A 381 18.47 5.88 -23.20
CA GLY A 381 19.77 5.63 -22.59
C GLY A 381 19.92 4.32 -21.82
N THR A 382 18.88 3.49 -21.74
CA THR A 382 18.92 2.20 -21.01
C THR A 382 18.13 1.12 -21.76
N ASP A 383 18.61 -0.13 -21.70
CA ASP A 383 17.78 -1.28 -22.08
C ASP A 383 16.63 -1.38 -21.09
N ASN A 384 15.46 -0.91 -21.50
CA ASN A 384 14.24 -0.98 -20.70
C ASN A 384 13.40 -2.17 -21.16
N PRO A 385 13.42 -3.32 -20.45
CA PRO A 385 12.63 -4.51 -20.82
C PRO A 385 11.12 -4.28 -20.73
N ASN A 386 10.69 -3.19 -20.07
CA ASN A 386 9.29 -2.80 -19.96
C ASN A 386 8.83 -1.94 -21.14
N TRP A 387 9.71 -1.55 -22.07
CA TRP A 387 9.33 -0.95 -23.35
C TRP A 387 8.96 -2.06 -24.34
N ALA A 388 7.66 -2.34 -24.47
CA ALA A 388 7.13 -3.44 -25.27
C ALA A 388 5.84 -3.04 -26.00
N GLU A 389 5.39 -3.85 -26.95
CA GLU A 389 4.13 -3.60 -27.65
C GLU A 389 2.94 -3.70 -26.68
N GLY A 390 2.00 -2.76 -26.74
CA GLY A 390 0.70 -2.89 -26.09
C GLY A 390 -0.24 -3.75 -26.91
N PHE A 391 -1.49 -3.89 -26.43
CA PHE A 391 -2.51 -4.69 -27.11
C PHE A 391 -2.80 -4.23 -28.55
N ASP A 392 -2.51 -2.96 -28.86
CA ASP A 392 -2.68 -2.34 -30.17
C ASP A 392 -1.46 -2.52 -31.10
N GLY A 393 -0.48 -3.33 -30.69
CA GLY A 393 0.77 -3.56 -31.41
C GLY A 393 1.76 -2.39 -31.38
N LYS A 394 1.46 -1.32 -30.63
CA LYS A 394 2.33 -0.13 -30.57
C LYS A 394 3.15 -0.13 -29.29
N MET A 395 4.39 0.32 -29.39
CA MET A 395 5.30 0.34 -28.24
C MET A 395 4.82 1.27 -27.12
N ARG A 396 4.87 0.79 -25.88
CA ARG A 396 4.56 1.51 -24.65
C ARG A 396 5.50 1.11 -23.52
N ASN A 397 5.56 1.95 -22.49
CA ASN A 397 6.19 1.61 -21.23
C ASN A 397 5.17 0.93 -20.30
N PHE A 398 5.40 -0.33 -19.99
CA PHE A 398 4.69 -1.05 -18.94
C PHE A 398 5.20 -0.62 -17.56
N PRO A 399 4.32 -0.54 -16.55
CA PRO A 399 4.71 -0.20 -15.19
C PRO A 399 5.66 -1.25 -14.59
N ASN A 400 5.46 -2.53 -14.93
CA ASN A 400 6.30 -3.67 -14.53
C ASN A 400 6.70 -4.49 -15.76
N LYS A 401 7.35 -5.63 -15.55
CA LYS A 401 7.66 -6.61 -16.60
C LYS A 401 6.40 -6.89 -17.42
N LYS A 402 6.52 -6.87 -18.75
CA LYS A 402 5.38 -7.10 -19.68
C LYS A 402 4.64 -8.43 -19.47
N VAL A 403 5.32 -9.42 -18.88
CA VAL A 403 4.75 -10.74 -18.56
C VAL A 403 3.97 -10.76 -17.26
N GLU A 404 4.13 -9.75 -16.40
CA GLU A 404 3.41 -9.62 -15.14
C GLU A 404 1.92 -9.36 -15.44
N PRO A 405 0.99 -10.16 -14.90
CA PRO A 405 -0.42 -9.99 -15.18
C PRO A 405 -0.99 -8.84 -14.42
N ARG A 406 -1.70 -8.00 -15.18
CA ARG A 406 -2.37 -6.82 -14.63
C ARG A 406 -3.75 -7.18 -14.13
N ARG A 407 -4.11 -6.62 -12.97
CA ARG A 407 -5.39 -6.78 -12.29
C ARG A 407 -5.86 -5.42 -11.78
N GLY A 408 -7.10 -5.05 -12.07
CA GLY A 408 -7.68 -3.81 -11.57
C GLY A 408 -8.02 -3.94 -10.09
N MET A 409 -8.90 -4.87 -9.79
CA MET A 409 -9.20 -5.25 -8.42
C MET A 409 -8.52 -6.56 -8.08
N VAL A 410 -7.80 -6.59 -6.96
CA VAL A 410 -7.13 -7.79 -6.46
C VAL A 410 -7.81 -8.20 -5.16
N VAL A 411 -8.54 -9.31 -5.21
CA VAL A 411 -9.22 -9.90 -4.05
C VAL A 411 -8.18 -10.56 -3.15
N TYR A 412 -8.17 -10.15 -1.90
CA TYR A 412 -7.24 -10.62 -0.86
C TYR A 412 -7.93 -10.52 0.49
N ASP A 413 -7.62 -11.44 1.41
CA ASP A 413 -8.18 -11.50 2.76
C ASP A 413 -9.69 -11.22 2.77
N GLY A 414 -10.16 -10.09 3.32
CA GLY A 414 -11.55 -9.62 3.25
C GLY A 414 -12.32 -9.81 4.56
N PRO A 415 -13.55 -9.30 4.67
CA PRO A 415 -14.48 -9.00 3.58
C PRO A 415 -14.25 -7.65 2.89
N ILE A 416 -14.62 -7.58 1.60
CA ILE A 416 -14.62 -6.35 0.82
C ILE A 416 -15.93 -6.19 0.03
N SER A 417 -16.34 -4.96 -0.28
CA SER A 417 -17.35 -4.68 -1.31
C SER A 417 -16.75 -3.84 -2.44
N VAL A 418 -17.10 -4.20 -3.67
CA VAL A 418 -16.70 -3.49 -4.88
C VAL A 418 -17.96 -3.13 -5.64
N GLU A 419 -18.32 -1.85 -5.63
CA GLU A 419 -19.62 -1.35 -6.06
C GLU A 419 -19.47 -0.29 -7.15
N ARG A 420 -20.26 -0.42 -8.24
CA ARG A 420 -20.31 0.55 -9.34
C ARG A 420 -18.94 0.86 -9.95
N CYS A 421 -18.07 -0.15 -10.01
CA CYS A 421 -16.72 0.00 -10.55
C CYS A 421 -16.66 -0.34 -12.05
N GLN A 422 -15.82 0.39 -12.79
CA GLN A 422 -15.65 0.22 -14.23
C GLN A 422 -14.26 -0.31 -14.54
N PHE A 423 -14.17 -1.38 -15.32
CA PHE A 423 -12.90 -1.97 -15.77
C PHE A 423 -12.77 -1.81 -17.28
N LYS A 424 -11.70 -1.16 -17.72
CA LYS A 424 -11.47 -0.81 -19.12
C LYS A 424 -10.11 -1.28 -19.60
N ARG A 425 -10.01 -1.76 -20.83
CA ARG A 425 -8.73 -2.09 -21.49
C ARG A 425 -7.85 -3.09 -20.69
N TYR A 426 -8.48 -4.08 -20.05
CA TYR A 426 -7.75 -5.22 -19.47
C TYR A 426 -7.59 -6.30 -20.54
N VAL A 427 -6.60 -6.08 -21.41
CA VAL A 427 -6.32 -6.95 -22.55
C VAL A 427 -5.09 -7.82 -22.28
N SER A 428 -5.20 -9.09 -22.65
CA SER A 428 -4.19 -10.13 -22.41
C SER A 428 -3.42 -10.41 -23.70
N GLN A 429 -2.16 -9.95 -23.74
CA GLN A 429 -1.26 -10.14 -24.89
C GLN A 429 -0.08 -11.07 -24.57
N TYR A 430 0.55 -10.88 -23.40
CA TYR A 430 1.80 -11.58 -23.04
C TYR A 430 1.62 -12.73 -22.05
N ASN A 431 0.46 -12.80 -21.40
CA ASN A 431 0.14 -13.85 -20.43
C ASN A 431 -1.37 -14.10 -20.44
N LYS A 432 -1.80 -15.27 -19.95
CA LYS A 432 -3.23 -15.63 -19.87
C LYS A 432 -3.93 -15.11 -18.61
N ALA A 433 -3.19 -14.56 -17.65
CA ALA A 433 -3.70 -14.23 -16.32
C ALA A 433 -4.06 -12.73 -16.13
N THR A 434 -3.78 -11.87 -17.11
CA THR A 434 -4.28 -10.49 -17.11
C THR A 434 -5.81 -10.49 -17.18
N ALA A 435 -6.44 -9.84 -16.21
CA ALA A 435 -7.90 -9.79 -16.04
C ALA A 435 -8.30 -8.52 -15.29
N ALA A 436 -9.57 -8.13 -15.39
CA ALA A 436 -10.09 -6.98 -14.64
C ALA A 436 -10.10 -7.22 -13.12
N ILE A 437 -10.56 -8.41 -12.71
CA ILE A 437 -10.59 -8.90 -11.33
C ILE A 437 -9.63 -10.08 -11.22
N GLY A 438 -8.79 -10.10 -10.20
CA GLY A 438 -7.95 -11.24 -9.88
C GLY A 438 -7.75 -11.37 -8.38
N PHE A 439 -6.80 -12.20 -8.00
CA PHE A 439 -6.47 -12.47 -6.60
C PHE A 439 -5.00 -12.16 -6.33
N LEU A 440 -4.67 -11.94 -5.05
CA LEU A 440 -3.27 -11.86 -4.63
C LEU A 440 -2.59 -13.19 -4.98
N LEU A 441 -1.36 -13.11 -5.46
CA LEU A 441 -0.56 -14.27 -5.88
C LEU A 441 0.33 -14.75 -4.76
N GLU A 442 0.71 -16.03 -4.81
CA GLU A 442 1.46 -16.69 -3.74
C GLU A 442 0.78 -16.49 -2.37
N ASN A 443 -0.55 -16.40 -2.40
CA ASN A 443 -1.31 -15.95 -1.26
C ASN A 443 -1.41 -17.08 -0.25
N LYS A 444 -0.76 -16.88 0.91
CA LYS A 444 -0.84 -17.81 2.04
C LYS A 444 -2.10 -17.61 2.86
N PHE A 445 -2.73 -16.44 2.79
CA PHE A 445 -3.89 -16.09 3.59
C PHE A 445 -5.18 -16.39 2.84
N GLN A 446 -6.14 -16.93 3.55
CA GLN A 446 -7.47 -17.26 3.04
C GLN A 446 -8.19 -16.04 2.44
N ILE A 447 -9.27 -16.30 1.70
CA ILE A 447 -10.12 -15.25 1.13
C ILE A 447 -11.52 -15.34 1.77
N ALA A 448 -12.15 -14.19 2.04
CA ALA A 448 -13.50 -14.10 2.59
C ALA A 448 -14.49 -14.51 1.50
N PRO A 449 -15.33 -15.54 1.71
CA PRO A 449 -16.44 -15.84 0.81
C PRO A 449 -17.42 -14.66 0.67
N THR A 450 -17.48 -13.78 1.67
CA THR A 450 -18.35 -12.60 1.73
C THR A 450 -17.83 -11.40 0.96
N SER A 451 -16.63 -11.48 0.37
CA SER A 451 -16.13 -10.45 -0.55
C SER A 451 -17.02 -10.39 -1.78
N ARG A 452 -17.62 -9.22 -2.06
CA ARG A 452 -18.72 -9.09 -3.02
C ARG A 452 -18.49 -8.03 -4.10
N PHE A 453 -19.07 -8.27 -5.27
CA PHE A 453 -19.11 -7.36 -6.41
C PHE A 453 -20.56 -7.02 -6.78
N ILE A 454 -20.82 -5.75 -7.06
CA ILE A 454 -22.13 -5.20 -7.41
C ILE A 454 -21.96 -4.11 -8.47
N GLU A 455 -22.81 -4.11 -9.50
CA GLU A 455 -22.83 -3.11 -10.57
C GLU A 455 -21.47 -2.92 -11.27
N ALA A 456 -20.70 -3.99 -11.45
CA ALA A 456 -19.44 -3.95 -12.18
C ALA A 456 -19.68 -3.81 -13.70
N SER A 457 -18.85 -3.03 -14.39
CA SER A 457 -18.91 -2.89 -15.86
C SER A 457 -17.55 -3.12 -16.51
N PHE A 458 -17.58 -3.63 -17.74
CA PHE A 458 -16.39 -4.06 -18.47
C PHE A 458 -16.42 -3.55 -19.91
N ASP A 459 -15.37 -2.83 -20.31
CA ASP A 459 -15.19 -2.26 -21.66
C ASP A 459 -13.83 -2.64 -22.24
N ASP A 460 -13.82 -3.38 -23.34
CA ASP A 460 -12.63 -3.99 -23.95
C ASP A 460 -11.75 -4.74 -22.94
N VAL A 461 -12.35 -5.77 -22.34
CA VAL A 461 -11.72 -6.63 -21.33
C VAL A 461 -11.69 -8.07 -21.84
N THR A 462 -10.51 -8.67 -21.99
CA THR A 462 -10.37 -10.06 -22.45
C THR A 462 -10.93 -11.05 -21.42
N ARG A 463 -10.69 -10.78 -20.13
CA ARG A 463 -11.16 -11.62 -19.02
C ARG A 463 -11.64 -10.76 -17.88
N ARG A 464 -12.89 -10.97 -17.45
CA ARG A 464 -13.45 -10.23 -16.30
C ARG A 464 -12.80 -10.71 -15.00
N ALA A 465 -12.60 -12.02 -14.87
CA ALA A 465 -11.89 -12.61 -13.75
C ALA A 465 -10.81 -13.59 -14.23
N TRP A 466 -9.79 -13.81 -13.40
CA TRP A 466 -8.87 -14.93 -13.55
C TRP A 466 -8.59 -15.53 -12.18
N LEU A 467 -8.85 -16.83 -12.07
CA LEU A 467 -8.55 -17.64 -10.90
C LEU A 467 -7.38 -18.55 -11.22
N HIS A 468 -6.77 -19.10 -10.18
CA HIS A 468 -5.56 -19.92 -10.22
C HIS A 468 -4.29 -19.12 -10.51
N ARG A 469 -3.17 -19.83 -10.43
CA ARG A 469 -1.86 -19.28 -10.71
C ARG A 469 -1.68 -18.81 -12.13
N ILE A 470 -0.68 -17.95 -12.26
CA ILE A 470 -0.23 -17.40 -13.52
C ILE A 470 0.67 -18.44 -14.20
N PRO A 471 0.30 -18.91 -15.39
CA PRO A 471 1.21 -19.71 -16.19
C PRO A 471 2.32 -18.80 -16.74
N THR A 472 3.60 -19.12 -16.43
CA THR A 472 4.89 -18.64 -16.99
C THR A 472 5.70 -17.55 -16.24
N GLY A 473 7.03 -17.75 -16.21
CA GLY A 473 8.02 -16.67 -16.42
C GLY A 473 8.87 -16.19 -15.24
N TYR A 474 8.35 -16.12 -14.01
CA TYR A 474 9.15 -15.75 -12.82
C TYR A 474 8.50 -16.19 -11.49
N ILE A 475 7.17 -16.38 -11.46
CA ILE A 475 6.38 -16.67 -10.24
C ILE A 475 5.95 -18.16 -10.16
N SER A 476 6.03 -18.92 -11.26
CA SER A 476 5.45 -20.28 -11.33
C SER A 476 6.34 -21.43 -10.85
N THR A 477 7.32 -21.18 -9.97
CA THR A 477 8.19 -22.25 -9.41
C THR A 477 7.86 -22.65 -7.98
N LYS A 478 7.05 -21.87 -7.25
CA LYS A 478 6.64 -22.19 -5.87
C LYS A 478 5.34 -23.00 -5.85
N PRO A 479 4.98 -23.75 -4.79
CA PRO A 479 3.68 -24.46 -4.63
C PRO A 479 2.55 -23.53 -4.12
N ASP A 480 1.28 -23.82 -4.46
CA ASP A 480 0.12 -22.93 -4.22
C ASP A 480 0.02 -22.56 -2.74
N GLY A 481 -0.10 -21.27 -2.43
CA GLY A 481 -0.44 -20.85 -1.08
C GLY A 481 -1.89 -21.25 -0.75
N ASP A 482 -2.20 -21.43 0.53
CA ASP A 482 -3.54 -21.83 0.98
C ASP A 482 -4.64 -20.86 0.54
N GLY A 483 -4.31 -19.57 0.39
CA GLY A 483 -5.17 -18.55 -0.20
C GLY A 483 -5.38 -18.73 -1.70
N ASP A 484 -4.35 -19.12 -2.45
CA ASP A 484 -4.47 -19.42 -3.89
C ASP A 484 -5.45 -20.58 -4.11
N LYS A 485 -5.46 -21.58 -3.23
CA LYS A 485 -6.32 -22.78 -3.28
C LYS A 485 -7.79 -22.46 -2.95
N THR A 486 -8.05 -21.40 -2.18
CA THR A 486 -9.37 -21.08 -1.61
C THR A 486 -10.03 -19.85 -2.26
N GLN A 487 -9.62 -19.48 -3.48
CA GLN A 487 -10.16 -18.33 -4.21
C GLN A 487 -11.67 -18.41 -4.44
N ILE A 488 -12.37 -17.37 -3.97
CA ILE A 488 -13.82 -17.19 -4.05
C ILE A 488 -14.17 -15.70 -3.97
N PHE A 489 -15.22 -15.28 -4.69
CA PHE A 489 -15.95 -14.04 -4.41
C PHE A 489 -17.44 -14.19 -4.78
N HIS A 490 -18.29 -13.34 -4.20
CA HIS A 490 -19.72 -13.25 -4.48
C HIS A 490 -19.99 -12.21 -5.56
N ASP A 491 -20.69 -12.60 -6.63
CA ASP A 491 -21.26 -11.72 -7.63
C ASP A 491 -22.75 -11.56 -7.32
N ALA A 492 -23.09 -10.49 -6.60
CA ALA A 492 -24.40 -10.36 -5.98
C ALA A 492 -25.51 -10.12 -7.00
N ASP A 493 -25.22 -9.33 -8.04
CA ASP A 493 -26.20 -8.92 -9.06
C ASP A 493 -25.97 -9.54 -10.43
N GLY A 494 -24.94 -10.39 -10.58
CA GLY A 494 -24.61 -11.03 -11.85
C GLY A 494 -23.82 -10.13 -12.79
N SER A 495 -23.42 -8.93 -12.38
CA SER A 495 -22.69 -7.98 -13.22
C SER A 495 -21.33 -8.52 -13.68
N VAL A 496 -20.69 -9.38 -12.87
CA VAL A 496 -19.41 -10.01 -13.23
C VAL A 496 -19.62 -11.26 -14.06
N SER A 497 -20.27 -12.27 -13.50
CA SER A 497 -20.41 -13.64 -13.99
C SER A 497 -21.53 -13.83 -15.02
N GLY A 498 -22.54 -12.97 -15.01
CA GLY A 498 -23.81 -13.13 -15.74
C GLY A 498 -24.89 -13.90 -14.97
N TYR A 499 -24.61 -14.36 -13.75
CA TYR A 499 -25.54 -15.09 -12.89
C TYR A 499 -25.76 -14.33 -11.58
N THR A 500 -26.99 -13.90 -11.34
CA THR A 500 -27.37 -13.19 -10.09
C THR A 500 -27.21 -14.09 -8.88
N ASP A 501 -26.77 -13.52 -7.77
CA ASP A 501 -26.57 -14.19 -6.49
C ASP A 501 -25.77 -15.51 -6.66
N SER A 502 -24.56 -15.36 -7.21
CA SER A 502 -23.68 -16.48 -7.52
C SER A 502 -22.26 -16.24 -7.02
N TYR A 503 -21.49 -17.30 -6.88
CA TYR A 503 -20.11 -17.26 -6.42
C TYR A 503 -19.19 -17.72 -7.54
N VAL A 504 -18.14 -16.94 -7.78
CA VAL A 504 -17.05 -17.31 -8.68
C VAL A 504 -15.98 -17.99 -7.86
N ILE A 505 -15.76 -19.28 -8.11
CA ILE A 505 -14.86 -20.13 -7.32
C ILE A 505 -13.84 -20.82 -8.21
N ARG A 506 -12.68 -21.16 -7.63
CA ARG A 506 -11.63 -21.87 -8.37
C ARG A 506 -12.14 -23.22 -8.90
N ALA A 507 -11.85 -23.53 -10.16
CA ALA A 507 -12.48 -24.67 -10.85
C ALA A 507 -12.15 -26.05 -10.24
N ASP A 508 -10.98 -26.18 -9.61
CA ASP A 508 -10.45 -27.38 -8.96
C ASP A 508 -10.73 -27.42 -7.44
N ASN A 509 -11.46 -26.46 -6.88
CA ASN A 509 -11.82 -26.47 -5.47
C ASN A 509 -13.15 -27.23 -5.22
N TYR A 510 -13.03 -28.53 -4.97
CA TYR A 510 -14.16 -29.43 -4.70
C TYR A 510 -14.76 -29.28 -3.29
N LEU A 511 -14.16 -28.49 -2.39
CA LEU A 511 -14.84 -28.12 -1.14
C LEU A 511 -16.01 -27.16 -1.40
N LEU A 512 -15.87 -26.31 -2.42
CA LEU A 512 -16.81 -25.24 -2.77
C LEU A 512 -17.73 -25.61 -3.94
N ARG A 513 -17.19 -26.32 -4.95
CA ARG A 513 -17.92 -26.68 -6.17
C ARG A 513 -18.92 -27.81 -5.93
N HIS A 514 -20.06 -27.80 -6.60
CA HIS A 514 -21.04 -28.88 -6.65
C HIS A 514 -21.55 -29.09 -8.10
N ASP A 515 -22.34 -30.13 -8.36
CA ASP A 515 -22.79 -30.52 -9.72
C ASP A 515 -23.65 -29.47 -10.43
N GLY A 516 -24.19 -28.50 -9.70
CA GLY A 516 -24.99 -27.40 -10.24
C GLY A 516 -24.17 -26.20 -10.71
N CYS A 517 -22.84 -26.23 -10.58
CA CYS A 517 -21.99 -25.14 -11.00
C CYS A 517 -21.79 -25.10 -12.52
N VAL A 518 -21.69 -23.90 -13.07
CA VAL A 518 -21.41 -23.66 -14.49
C VAL A 518 -19.92 -23.44 -14.70
N GLU A 519 -19.33 -24.19 -15.63
CA GLU A 519 -17.92 -24.03 -16.02
C GLU A 519 -17.66 -22.71 -16.74
N LYS A 520 -16.54 -22.05 -16.40
CA LYS A 520 -15.99 -20.89 -17.10
C LYS A 520 -14.47 -21.08 -17.32
N PRO A 521 -14.09 -21.97 -18.25
CA PRO A 521 -12.69 -22.34 -18.46
C PRO A 521 -11.80 -21.15 -18.86
N GLU A 522 -12.36 -20.12 -19.48
CA GLU A 522 -11.66 -18.90 -19.87
C GLU A 522 -11.16 -18.07 -18.67
N TRP A 523 -11.75 -18.25 -17.48
CA TRP A 523 -11.36 -17.63 -16.21
C TRP A 523 -10.72 -18.63 -15.24
N ASN A 524 -10.62 -19.90 -15.63
CA ASN A 524 -10.21 -21.02 -14.79
C ASN A 524 -11.04 -21.16 -13.50
N CYS A 525 -12.36 -20.98 -13.64
CA CYS A 525 -13.29 -20.98 -12.53
C CYS A 525 -14.58 -21.72 -12.86
N VAL A 526 -15.39 -21.93 -11.83
CA VAL A 526 -16.81 -22.24 -11.98
C VAL A 526 -17.67 -21.20 -11.27
N VAL A 527 -18.91 -21.06 -11.74
CA VAL A 527 -19.92 -20.17 -11.15
C VAL A 527 -20.99 -21.02 -10.48
N CYS A 528 -21.15 -20.84 -9.18
CA CYS A 528 -22.01 -21.69 -8.34
C CYS A 528 -23.06 -20.87 -7.60
N LYS A 529 -24.21 -21.47 -7.33
CA LYS A 529 -25.15 -20.95 -6.32
C LYS A 529 -24.97 -21.70 -5.02
N GLY A 530 -25.05 -21.01 -3.90
CA GLY A 530 -24.95 -21.66 -2.61
C GLY A 530 -24.68 -20.68 -1.50
N SER A 531 -24.61 -21.22 -0.28
CA SER A 531 -24.21 -20.47 0.90
C SER A 531 -22.82 -20.92 1.30
N TYR A 532 -21.87 -19.99 1.29
CA TYR A 532 -20.48 -20.27 1.60
C TYR A 532 -20.07 -19.62 2.91
N SER A 533 -19.15 -20.26 3.60
CA SER A 533 -18.61 -19.76 4.85
C SER A 533 -17.15 -20.20 4.99
N GLN A 534 -16.54 -19.87 6.12
CA GLN A 534 -15.18 -20.26 6.43
C GLN A 534 -15.06 -20.82 7.84
N MET A 535 -14.07 -21.67 8.05
CA MET A 535 -13.71 -22.19 9.35
C MET A 535 -12.21 -22.02 9.59
N TRP A 536 -11.84 -21.49 10.75
CA TRP A 536 -10.49 -21.65 11.28
C TRP A 536 -10.37 -23.02 11.93
N VAL A 537 -9.34 -23.75 11.53
CA VAL A 537 -8.92 -24.99 12.17
C VAL A 537 -7.57 -24.72 12.82
N ILE A 538 -7.51 -24.83 14.15
CA ILE A 538 -6.30 -24.58 14.94
C ILE A 538 -5.94 -25.87 15.69
N PRO A 539 -4.99 -26.67 15.19
CA PRO A 539 -4.48 -27.82 15.94
C PRO A 539 -3.49 -27.38 17.02
N ILE A 540 -3.53 -28.04 18.17
CA ILE A 540 -2.47 -27.94 19.19
C ILE A 540 -1.43 -29.03 18.89
N SER A 541 -0.67 -28.88 17.79
CA SER A 541 0.44 -29.79 17.42
C SER A 541 1.44 -29.13 16.47
N ASP A 542 2.61 -29.74 16.32
CA ASP A 542 3.68 -29.27 15.44
C ASP A 542 3.61 -29.93 14.04
N ASN A 543 3.71 -29.12 12.97
CA ASN A 543 4.01 -29.49 11.57
C ASN A 543 3.11 -30.57 10.89
N LEU A 544 1.80 -30.47 11.03
CA LEU A 544 0.89 -31.30 10.23
C LEU A 544 0.48 -30.60 8.92
N ILE A 545 0.26 -31.37 7.85
CA ILE A 545 -0.52 -30.92 6.69
C ILE A 545 -1.97 -31.32 6.96
N MET A 546 -2.89 -30.38 6.79
CA MET A 546 -4.32 -30.63 6.92
C MET A 546 -4.88 -30.92 5.53
N SER A 547 -5.56 -32.06 5.38
CA SER A 547 -6.35 -32.37 4.19
C SER A 547 -7.81 -32.34 4.55
N MET A 548 -8.63 -31.65 3.77
CA MET A 548 -10.07 -31.60 3.97
C MET A 548 -10.78 -32.11 2.73
N THR A 549 -11.78 -32.95 2.91
CA THR A 549 -12.54 -33.58 1.82
C THR A 549 -14.02 -33.46 2.09
N ARG A 550 -14.82 -33.19 1.05
CA ARG A 550 -16.28 -33.23 1.13
C ARG A 550 -16.75 -34.66 0.84
N THR A 551 -17.68 -35.17 1.63
CA THR A 551 -18.09 -36.60 1.59
C THR A 551 -18.74 -37.06 0.28
N ASP A 552 -19.33 -36.14 -0.48
CA ASP A 552 -19.86 -36.34 -1.84
C ASP A 552 -18.78 -36.28 -2.93
N HIS A 553 -17.55 -35.85 -2.58
CA HIS A 553 -16.36 -35.83 -3.43
C HIS A 553 -15.15 -36.47 -2.72
N PRO A 554 -15.24 -37.76 -2.32
CA PRO A 554 -14.22 -38.40 -1.48
C PRO A 554 -12.83 -38.48 -2.13
N ASP A 555 -12.75 -38.49 -3.46
CA ASP A 555 -11.49 -38.59 -4.22
C ASP A 555 -10.86 -37.23 -4.55
N LYS A 556 -11.37 -36.14 -3.97
CA LYS A 556 -10.94 -34.75 -4.27
C LYS A 556 -10.60 -33.96 -3.00
N PRO A 557 -9.57 -34.38 -2.22
CA PRO A 557 -9.12 -33.63 -1.05
C PRO A 557 -8.53 -32.27 -1.43
N LEU A 558 -8.65 -31.30 -0.53
CA LEU A 558 -7.90 -30.04 -0.54
C LEU A 558 -6.86 -30.05 0.58
N GLU A 559 -5.58 -30.01 0.22
CA GLU A 559 -4.46 -29.96 1.15
C GLU A 559 -4.05 -28.52 1.48
N LEU A 560 -3.90 -28.24 2.78
CA LEU A 560 -3.50 -26.96 3.34
C LEU A 560 -2.29 -27.17 4.25
N GLU A 561 -1.24 -26.37 4.03
CA GLU A 561 0.10 -26.67 4.56
C GLU A 561 0.45 -25.85 5.81
N ASN A 562 -0.13 -24.65 5.95
CA ASN A 562 -0.08 -23.70 7.09
C ASN A 562 0.25 -22.27 6.64
N GLN A 563 -0.45 -21.31 7.25
CA GLN A 563 -0.15 -19.89 7.12
C GLN A 563 1.06 -19.48 7.97
N SER A 564 2.27 -19.54 7.43
CA SER A 564 3.42 -18.84 8.00
C SER A 564 3.76 -17.61 7.14
N GLY A 565 3.29 -16.45 7.58
CA GLY A 565 3.65 -15.15 7.03
C GLY A 565 3.48 -14.06 8.10
N GLY A 566 4.57 -13.51 8.61
CA GLY A 566 4.58 -12.41 9.57
C GLY A 566 5.47 -12.65 10.79
N THR A 567 6.23 -11.63 11.17
CA THR A 567 7.39 -11.55 12.09
C THR A 567 7.15 -11.87 13.58
N SER A 568 6.22 -12.76 13.90
CA SER A 568 6.09 -13.29 15.25
C SER A 568 6.04 -14.81 15.16
N ALA A 569 6.89 -15.46 15.96
CA ALA A 569 6.91 -16.89 16.22
C ALA A 569 5.59 -17.38 16.87
N SER A 570 4.49 -17.25 16.14
CA SER A 570 3.21 -17.85 16.45
C SER A 570 3.39 -19.36 16.32
N LYS A 571 3.60 -20.01 17.46
CA LYS A 571 3.57 -21.48 17.64
C LYS A 571 2.21 -22.11 17.26
N TRP A 572 1.27 -21.33 16.75
CA TRP A 572 -0.08 -21.77 16.38
C TRP A 572 -0.20 -21.84 14.86
N LYS A 573 -0.19 -23.06 14.33
CA LYS A 573 -0.54 -23.36 12.94
C LYS A 573 -2.04 -23.14 12.76
N LYS A 574 -2.47 -22.54 11.65
CA LYS A 574 -3.88 -22.19 11.41
C LYS A 574 -4.24 -22.51 9.97
N TYR A 575 -5.38 -23.17 9.77
CA TYR A 575 -5.92 -23.48 8.44
C TYR A 575 -7.27 -22.81 8.22
N GLN A 576 -7.39 -22.26 7.02
CA GLN A 576 -8.38 -21.31 6.52
C GLN A 576 -9.54 -21.80 5.64
N PRO A 577 -9.99 -23.07 5.62
CA PRO A 577 -10.80 -23.56 4.50
C PRO A 577 -12.13 -22.81 4.36
N SER A 578 -12.39 -22.35 3.14
CA SER A 578 -13.74 -21.96 2.71
C SER A 578 -14.58 -23.21 2.46
N MET A 579 -15.85 -23.17 2.82
CA MET A 579 -16.75 -24.32 2.83
C MET A 579 -18.12 -23.98 2.26
N LEU A 580 -18.77 -24.95 1.63
CA LEU A 580 -20.19 -24.94 1.28
C LEU A 580 -21.02 -25.37 2.49
N ILE A 581 -21.97 -24.53 2.90
CA ILE A 581 -22.82 -24.79 4.07
C ILE A 581 -23.79 -25.94 3.79
N GLY A 582 -24.06 -26.76 4.82
CA GLY A 582 -25.01 -27.87 4.75
C GLY A 582 -24.41 -29.19 4.25
N GLN A 583 -23.09 -29.25 4.11
CA GLN A 583 -22.36 -30.44 3.64
C GLN A 583 -21.59 -31.12 4.77
N THR A 584 -21.25 -32.39 4.58
CA THR A 584 -20.41 -33.16 5.50
C THR A 584 -18.97 -33.23 5.00
N TYR A 585 -18.03 -32.95 5.90
CA TYR A 585 -16.61 -32.88 5.62
C TYR A 585 -15.82 -33.84 6.51
N ILE A 586 -14.71 -34.35 5.98
CA ILE A 586 -13.73 -35.14 6.71
C ILE A 586 -12.42 -34.35 6.71
N ILE A 587 -11.84 -34.17 7.91
CA ILE A 587 -10.51 -33.58 8.08
C ILE A 587 -9.52 -34.71 8.39
N HIS A 588 -8.48 -34.78 7.57
CA HIS A 588 -7.36 -35.68 7.72
C HIS A 588 -6.10 -34.88 8.03
N TRP A 589 -5.18 -35.54 8.74
CA TRP A 589 -3.86 -35.01 9.07
C TRP A 589 -2.80 -35.91 8.45
N SER A 590 -1.67 -35.33 8.03
CA SER A 590 -0.56 -36.07 7.42
C SER A 590 0.11 -37.08 8.35
N ASP A 591 -0.13 -36.97 9.66
CA ASP A 591 0.35 -37.87 10.71
C ASP A 591 -0.77 -37.98 11.78
N THR A 592 -0.42 -38.50 12.95
CA THR A 592 -1.26 -38.62 14.13
C THR A 592 -2.07 -37.36 14.36
N ALA A 593 -3.39 -37.51 14.40
CA ALA A 593 -4.29 -36.39 14.58
C ALA A 593 -3.98 -35.63 15.88
N PRO A 594 -4.09 -34.28 15.88
CA PRO A 594 -3.90 -33.48 17.09
C PRO A 594 -4.84 -33.95 18.20
N GLU A 595 -4.31 -34.01 19.43
CA GLU A 595 -5.12 -34.33 20.63
C GLU A 595 -6.26 -33.31 20.82
N THR A 596 -6.00 -32.04 20.48
CA THR A 596 -6.98 -30.97 20.55
C THR A 596 -6.99 -30.15 19.27
N ILE A 597 -8.20 -29.88 18.78
CA ILE A 597 -8.46 -29.00 17.63
C ILE A 597 -9.48 -27.96 18.07
N SER A 598 -9.18 -26.68 17.85
CA SER A 598 -10.17 -25.59 17.98
C SER A 598 -10.74 -25.25 16.62
N LEU A 599 -12.07 -25.18 16.54
CA LEU A 599 -12.80 -24.81 15.32
C LEU A 599 -13.49 -23.47 15.55
N HIS A 600 -13.21 -22.48 14.71
CA HIS A 600 -13.90 -21.18 14.76
C HIS A 600 -14.59 -20.90 13.44
N LEU A 601 -15.90 -20.71 13.51
CA LEU A 601 -16.77 -20.45 12.38
C LEU A 601 -16.80 -18.95 12.05
N MET A 602 -16.54 -18.57 10.80
CA MET A 602 -16.34 -17.18 10.37
C MET A 602 -16.94 -16.90 8.99
N ASN A 603 -17.22 -15.63 8.67
CA ASN A 603 -17.87 -15.21 7.41
C ASN A 603 -19.21 -15.90 7.14
N PHE A 604 -19.97 -16.18 8.20
CA PHE A 604 -21.36 -16.60 8.07
C PHE A 604 -22.19 -15.37 7.72
N ASN A 605 -23.08 -15.50 6.75
CA ASN A 605 -24.22 -14.61 6.64
C ASN A 605 -25.02 -14.76 7.95
N ARG A 606 -24.83 -13.84 8.91
CA ARG A 606 -25.77 -13.68 10.02
C ARG A 606 -27.06 -13.21 9.37
N TRP A 607 -27.94 -14.15 9.03
CA TRP A 607 -29.31 -13.83 8.72
C TRP A 607 -29.85 -12.98 9.87
N SER A 608 -30.36 -11.82 9.51
CA SER A 608 -31.29 -11.03 10.30
C SER A 608 -32.35 -11.97 10.87
N ILE A 609 -32.19 -12.39 12.11
CA ILE A 609 -33.29 -12.98 12.87
C ILE A 609 -34.15 -11.77 13.25
N SER A 610 -35.12 -11.47 12.41
CA SER A 610 -36.27 -10.68 12.80
C SER A 610 -36.95 -11.43 13.95
N TYR A 611 -36.81 -10.91 15.17
CA TYR A 611 -37.73 -11.14 16.27
C TYR A 611 -38.66 -9.94 16.38
#